data_AF-A0A7S1H7B6-F1
#
_entry.id   AF-A0A7S1H7B6-F1
#
_cell.length_a   1.000
_cell.length_b   1.000
_cell.length_c   1.000
_cell.angle_alpha   90.00
_cell.angle_beta   90.00
_cell.angle_gamma   90.00
#
_symmetry.space_group_name_H-M   'P 1'
#
loop_
_entity.id
_entity.type
_entity.pdbx_description
1 polymer ?
#
loop_
_entity_poly.entity_id
_entity_poly.type
_entity_poly.pdbx_seq_one_letter_code
_entity_poly.pdbx_strand_id
1 'polypeptide(L)'
;THATDATHPDSPPGEERVVEGGVVADAPVFYPTTKEWADPQHFIEGVADQVRPYGICKIVPPASWKPPMQLDRDKFGFRTRVQQINLLDGQARLRLTFVENLCRFLHRKGTPLERLPIVEYRVVDLCALYRQVVTERGGHAAVSEKKQWSEVARALGLTAAAGG
;
A
#
# COMPACT_ATOMS: atom_id res chain seq x y z
N THR A 1 9.89 14.41 33.66
CA THR A 1 9.60 15.80 33.27
C THR A 1 8.56 15.74 32.17
N HIS A 2 7.40 16.34 32.42
CA HIS A 2 6.19 16.14 31.61
C HIS A 2 6.34 16.76 30.22
N ALA A 3 6.39 15.95 29.17
CA ALA A 3 6.07 16.41 27.83
C ALA A 3 4.57 16.69 27.80
N THR A 4 4.20 17.96 27.69
CA THR A 4 2.82 18.40 27.64
C THR A 4 2.18 17.84 26.37
N ASP A 5 1.25 16.89 26.54
CA ASP A 5 0.26 16.54 25.52
C ASP A 5 -0.66 17.76 25.35
N ALA A 6 -0.15 18.77 24.65
CA ALA A 6 -0.85 20.01 24.39
C ALA A 6 -1.48 19.88 23.00
N THR A 7 -2.72 19.40 22.97
CA THR A 7 -3.61 19.60 21.83
C THR A 7 -3.61 21.11 21.53
N HIS A 8 -3.07 21.50 20.38
CA HIS A 8 -3.15 22.88 19.91
C HIS A 8 -4.63 23.29 19.82
N PRO A 9 -5.03 24.50 20.26
CA PRO A 9 -6.44 24.92 20.32
C PRO A 9 -7.16 25.01 18.96
N ASP A 10 -6.45 24.71 17.87
CA ASP A 10 -6.89 24.80 16.47
C ASP A 10 -6.68 23.46 15.73
N SER A 11 -6.39 22.38 16.47
CA SER A 11 -6.38 21.05 15.89
C SER A 11 -7.82 20.65 15.56
N PRO A 12 -8.15 20.35 14.28
CA PRO A 12 -9.44 19.75 13.99
C PRO A 12 -9.59 18.48 14.82
N PRO A 13 -10.79 18.16 15.34
CA PRO A 13 -11.00 16.94 16.10
C PRO A 13 -10.51 15.76 15.26
N GLY A 14 -9.64 14.92 15.84
CA GLY A 14 -9.04 13.76 15.17
C GLY A 14 -10.15 12.86 14.66
N GLU A 15 -10.44 12.97 13.37
CA GLU A 15 -11.56 12.29 12.74
C GLU A 15 -11.03 10.89 12.37
N GLU A 16 -11.50 9.86 13.07
CA GLU A 16 -11.15 8.48 12.76
C GLU A 16 -11.54 8.17 11.32
N ARG A 17 -10.55 8.06 10.43
CA ARG A 17 -10.79 7.74 9.03
C ARG A 17 -10.88 6.23 8.87
N VAL A 18 -12.06 5.77 8.44
CA VAL A 18 -12.30 4.37 8.12
C VAL A 18 -11.63 4.05 6.78
N VAL A 19 -10.70 3.09 6.77
CA VAL A 19 -10.08 2.55 5.56
C VAL A 19 -10.38 1.06 5.44
N GLU A 20 -10.32 0.51 4.23
CA GLU A 20 -10.44 -0.95 4.03
C GLU A 20 -9.30 -1.66 4.76
N GLY A 21 -9.59 -2.22 5.95
CA GLY A 21 -8.61 -2.85 6.83
C GLY A 21 -8.70 -2.42 8.30
N GLY A 22 -9.51 -1.42 8.62
CA GLY A 22 -9.76 -0.98 10.00
C GLY A 22 -9.87 0.54 10.13
N VAL A 23 -9.92 1.01 11.37
CA VAL A 23 -9.87 2.45 11.65
C VAL A 23 -8.41 2.85 11.85
N VAL A 24 -7.96 3.86 11.10
CA VAL A 24 -6.60 4.41 11.26
C VAL A 24 -6.69 5.66 12.13
N ALA A 25 -6.08 5.58 13.30
CA ALA A 25 -5.91 6.71 14.19
C ALA A 25 -4.88 7.71 13.64
N ASP A 26 -5.11 9.00 13.88
CA ASP A 26 -4.13 10.04 13.55
C ASP A 26 -2.85 9.87 14.37
N ALA A 27 -1.72 10.23 13.75
CA ALA A 27 -0.42 10.21 14.42
C ALA A 27 -0.32 11.36 15.46
N PRO A 28 0.33 11.14 16.61
CA PRO A 28 0.50 12.17 17.63
C PRO A 28 1.28 13.37 17.09
N VAL A 29 0.88 14.57 17.53
CA VAL A 29 1.49 15.83 17.12
C VAL A 29 2.09 16.54 18.33
N PHE A 30 3.36 16.90 18.27
CA PHE A 30 4.06 17.59 19.35
C PHE A 30 4.49 19.01 18.98
N TYR A 31 4.47 19.89 19.98
CA TYR A 31 4.82 21.31 19.86
C TYR A 31 5.92 21.66 20.89
N PRO A 32 7.19 21.31 20.61
CA PRO A 32 8.31 21.63 21.49
C PRO A 32 8.42 23.12 21.78
N THR A 33 8.77 23.46 23.01
CA THR A 33 9.18 24.81 23.38
C THR A 33 10.53 25.17 22.76
N THR A 34 10.88 26.45 22.72
CA THR A 34 12.20 26.89 22.22
C THR A 34 13.37 26.24 22.96
N LYS A 35 13.20 25.92 24.25
CA LYS A 35 14.21 25.23 25.06
C LYS A 35 14.38 23.77 24.65
N GLU A 36 13.28 23.06 24.45
CA GLU A 36 13.29 21.66 24.00
C GLU A 36 13.76 21.55 22.54
N TRP A 37 13.43 22.54 21.71
CA TRP A 37 13.88 22.62 20.32
C TRP A 37 15.39 22.83 20.18
N ALA A 38 16.06 23.33 21.22
CA ALA A 38 17.51 23.52 21.21
C ALA A 38 18.27 22.18 21.24
N ASP A 39 17.67 21.12 21.80
CA ASP A 39 18.20 19.75 21.80
C ASP A 39 17.16 18.77 21.26
N PRO A 40 17.05 18.63 19.92
CA PRO A 40 16.06 17.78 19.28
C PRO A 40 16.20 16.30 19.67
N GLN A 41 17.41 15.83 19.95
CA GLN A 41 17.64 14.43 20.26
C GLN A 41 17.07 14.08 21.63
N HIS A 42 17.33 14.92 22.63
CA HIS A 42 16.74 14.75 23.95
C HIS A 42 15.20 14.82 23.90
N PHE A 43 14.66 15.73 23.10
CA PHE A 43 13.21 15.82 22.88
C PHE A 43 12.63 14.54 22.26
N ILE A 44 13.27 13.99 21.22
CA ILE A 44 12.85 12.75 20.56
C ILE A 44 12.87 11.57 21.54
N GLU A 45 13.93 11.45 22.33
CA GLU A 45 14.03 10.41 23.37
C GLU A 45 12.89 10.53 24.41
N GLY A 46 12.52 11.77 24.78
CA GLY A 46 11.43 12.02 25.72
C GLY A 46 10.04 11.65 25.21
N VAL A 47 9.79 11.71 23.90
CA VAL A 47 8.50 11.34 23.29
C VAL A 47 8.47 9.92 22.73
N ALA A 48 9.61 9.22 22.70
CA ALA A 48 9.75 7.92 22.03
C ALA A 48 8.73 6.87 22.51
N ASP A 49 8.51 6.78 23.83
CA ASP A 49 7.58 5.81 24.42
C ASP A 49 6.12 6.06 24.00
N GLN A 50 5.76 7.33 23.78
CA GLN A 50 4.42 7.73 23.34
C GLN A 50 4.21 7.47 21.84
N VAL A 51 5.27 7.60 21.04
CA VAL A 51 5.24 7.44 19.57
C VAL A 51 5.35 5.97 19.16
N ARG A 52 6.03 5.14 19.96
CA ARG A 52 6.30 3.73 19.67
C ARG A 52 5.06 2.92 19.23
N PRO A 53 3.86 3.08 19.84
CA PRO A 53 2.66 2.37 19.40
C PRO A 53 2.15 2.80 18.01
N TYR A 54 2.38 4.07 17.62
CA TYR A 54 1.93 4.64 16.35
C TYR A 54 2.94 4.45 15.22
N GLY A 55 4.22 4.28 15.55
CA GLY A 55 5.34 4.13 14.60
C GLY A 55 5.78 5.43 13.92
N ILE A 56 4.93 6.45 13.87
CA ILE A 56 5.22 7.79 13.35
C ILE A 56 4.62 8.88 14.25
N CYS A 57 5.18 10.09 14.17
CA CYS A 57 4.61 11.30 14.79
C CYS A 57 4.91 12.53 13.94
N LYS A 58 4.21 13.64 14.24
CA LYS A 58 4.47 14.95 13.65
C LYS A 58 5.04 15.88 14.72
N ILE A 59 6.14 16.56 14.42
CA ILE A 59 6.71 17.58 15.30
C ILE A 59 6.57 18.93 14.59
N VAL A 60 5.88 19.87 15.24
CA VAL A 60 5.69 21.23 14.73
C VAL A 60 6.73 22.12 15.42
N PRO A 61 7.64 22.76 14.66
CA PRO A 61 8.67 23.60 15.26
C PRO A 61 8.08 24.83 15.96
N PRO A 62 8.80 25.45 16.92
CA PRO A 62 8.40 26.71 17.52
C PRO A 62 8.15 27.80 16.47
N ALA A 63 7.17 28.67 16.68
CA ALA A 63 6.81 29.74 15.74
C ALA A 63 7.96 30.73 15.44
N SER A 64 8.94 30.84 16.34
CA SER A 64 10.15 31.64 16.15
C SER A 64 11.17 31.02 15.18
N TRP A 65 11.07 29.71 14.92
CA TRP A 65 11.98 28.99 14.03
C TRP A 65 11.48 29.04 12.60
N LYS A 66 12.09 29.91 11.79
CA LYS A 66 11.77 30.12 10.37
C LYS A 66 13.05 30.08 9.53
N PRO A 67 13.59 28.88 9.24
CA PRO A 67 14.79 28.78 8.43
C PRO A 67 14.50 29.28 7.01
N PRO A 68 15.40 30.10 6.41
CA PRO A 68 15.25 30.49 5.03
C PRO A 68 15.46 29.28 4.10
N MET A 69 14.66 29.20 3.03
CA MET A 69 14.89 28.24 1.97
C MET A 69 16.18 28.61 1.23
N GLN A 70 17.21 27.76 1.33
CA GLN A 70 18.51 27.98 0.69
C GLN A 70 18.54 27.63 -0.80
N LEU A 71 17.42 27.13 -1.34
CA LEU A 71 17.32 26.64 -2.69
C LEU A 71 16.78 27.73 -3.62
N ASP A 72 17.55 28.07 -4.66
CA ASP A 72 17.09 28.92 -5.75
C ASP A 72 16.14 28.13 -6.66
N ARG A 73 14.85 28.45 -6.58
CA ARG A 73 13.80 27.74 -7.30
C ARG A 73 13.88 27.92 -8.82
N ASP A 74 14.43 29.03 -9.29
CA ASP A 74 14.51 29.35 -10.72
C ASP A 74 15.68 28.65 -11.40
N LYS A 75 16.68 28.22 -10.62
CA LYS A 75 17.88 27.51 -11.10
C LYS A 75 17.88 26.03 -10.77
N PHE A 76 16.93 25.55 -9.96
CA PHE A 76 16.86 24.16 -9.55
C PHE A 76 15.96 23.32 -10.46
N GLY A 77 16.58 22.52 -11.33
CA GLY A 77 15.92 21.48 -12.12
C GLY A 77 16.31 20.09 -11.62
N PHE A 78 15.33 19.18 -11.54
CA PHE A 78 15.59 17.77 -11.26
C PHE A 78 14.79 16.90 -12.23
N ARG A 79 15.33 15.72 -12.53
CA ARG A 79 14.64 14.75 -13.37
C ARG A 79 13.47 14.15 -12.60
N THR A 80 12.25 14.35 -13.09
CA THR A 80 11.06 13.74 -12.51
C THR A 80 11.02 12.23 -12.80
N ARG A 81 10.27 11.51 -11.97
CA ARG A 81 9.92 10.10 -12.22
C ARG A 81 8.41 10.00 -12.36
N VAL A 82 7.95 9.34 -13.41
CA VAL A 82 6.53 9.04 -13.60
C VAL A 82 6.17 7.86 -12.69
N GLN A 83 5.15 8.03 -11.85
CA GLN A 83 4.58 6.95 -11.05
C GLN A 83 3.23 6.55 -11.64
N GLN A 84 3.14 5.34 -12.17
CA GLN A 84 1.90 4.76 -12.71
C GLN A 84 1.12 4.14 -11.54
N ILE A 85 0.09 4.83 -11.05
CA ILE A 85 -0.60 4.48 -9.78
C ILE A 85 -1.18 3.05 -9.82
N ASN A 86 -1.71 2.64 -10.97
CA ASN A 86 -2.19 1.28 -11.23
C ASN A 86 -1.09 0.20 -11.11
N LEU A 87 0.18 0.58 -11.17
CA LEU A 87 1.35 -0.29 -11.02
C LEU A 87 2.04 -0.15 -9.66
N LEU A 88 1.61 0.79 -8.81
CA LEU A 88 2.18 1.00 -7.47
C LEU A 88 1.65 0.00 -6.44
N ASP A 89 0.50 -0.61 -6.70
CA ASP A 89 -0.03 -1.68 -5.86
C ASP A 89 0.94 -2.87 -5.86
N GLY A 90 1.39 -3.29 -4.67
CA GLY A 90 2.28 -4.44 -4.52
C GLY A 90 1.70 -5.71 -5.14
N GLN A 91 0.37 -5.84 -5.19
CA GLN A 91 -0.30 -6.94 -5.88
C GLN A 91 -0.16 -6.84 -7.40
N ALA A 92 -0.17 -5.64 -7.97
CA ALA A 92 0.03 -5.45 -9.41
C ALA A 92 1.41 -5.93 -9.85
N ARG A 93 2.46 -5.61 -9.07
CA ARG A 93 3.82 -6.07 -9.35
C ARG A 93 3.94 -7.59 -9.29
N LEU A 94 3.33 -8.24 -8.28
CA LEU A 94 3.28 -9.70 -8.19
C LEU A 94 2.58 -10.35 -9.38
N ARG A 95 1.43 -9.79 -9.82
CA ARG A 95 0.69 -10.26 -10.99
C ARG A 95 1.54 -10.19 -12.27
N LEU A 96 2.21 -9.05 -12.51
CA LEU A 96 3.08 -8.84 -13.67
C LEU A 96 4.24 -9.85 -13.69
N THR A 97 4.99 -9.95 -12.60
CA THR A 97 6.12 -10.89 -12.50
C THR A 97 5.68 -12.34 -12.68
N PHE A 98 4.51 -12.72 -12.16
CA PHE A 98 3.95 -14.06 -12.37
C PHE A 98 3.71 -14.34 -13.86
N VAL A 99 3.02 -13.43 -14.56
CA VAL A 99 2.70 -13.59 -15.99
C VAL A 99 3.98 -13.65 -16.84
N GLU A 100 4.96 -12.78 -16.57
CA GLU A 100 6.25 -12.80 -17.26
C GLU A 100 6.98 -14.15 -17.09
N ASN A 101 7.01 -14.66 -15.86
CA ASN A 101 7.65 -15.95 -15.57
C ASN A 101 6.92 -17.11 -16.25
N LEU A 102 5.58 -17.09 -16.27
CA LEU A 102 4.77 -18.08 -16.94
C LEU A 102 5.01 -18.07 -18.46
N CYS A 103 5.00 -16.90 -19.10
CA CYS A 103 5.31 -16.77 -20.52
C CYS A 103 6.70 -17.32 -20.85
N ARG A 104 7.71 -16.99 -20.03
CA ARG A 104 9.08 -17.52 -20.21
C ARG A 104 9.15 -19.04 -20.05
N PHE A 105 8.43 -19.60 -19.08
CA PHE A 105 8.35 -21.05 -18.88
C PHE A 105 7.72 -21.76 -20.08
N LEU A 106 6.58 -21.25 -20.55
CA LEU A 106 5.83 -21.80 -21.68
C LEU A 106 6.60 -21.71 -23.00
N HIS A 107 7.32 -20.61 -23.21
CA HIS A 107 8.21 -20.46 -24.35
C HIS A 107 9.33 -21.52 -24.35
N ARG A 108 9.96 -21.78 -23.19
CA ARG A 108 10.97 -22.84 -23.04
C ARG A 108 10.41 -24.25 -23.23
N LYS A 109 9.13 -24.47 -22.94
CA LYS A 109 8.41 -25.74 -23.16
C LYS A 109 7.91 -25.90 -24.61
N GLY A 110 8.14 -24.92 -25.49
CA GLY A 110 7.71 -24.95 -26.88
C GLY A 110 6.24 -24.61 -27.11
N THR A 111 5.54 -24.09 -26.10
CA THR A 111 4.10 -23.74 -26.15
C THR A 111 3.88 -22.28 -25.72
N PRO A 112 4.43 -21.29 -26.45
CA PRO A 112 4.39 -19.89 -26.02
C PRO A 112 2.95 -19.38 -25.85
N LEU A 113 2.73 -18.61 -24.79
CA LEU A 113 1.46 -17.94 -24.56
C LEU A 113 1.40 -16.63 -25.37
N GLU A 114 0.88 -16.69 -26.59
CA GLU A 114 0.81 -15.52 -27.48
C GLU A 114 -0.19 -14.46 -27.01
N ARG A 115 -1.27 -14.90 -26.36
CA ARG A 115 -2.31 -14.03 -25.81
C ARG A 115 -2.82 -14.61 -24.50
N LEU A 116 -3.14 -13.73 -23.55
CA LEU A 116 -3.80 -14.14 -22.31
C LEU A 116 -5.21 -14.69 -22.64
N PRO A 117 -5.65 -15.74 -21.94
CA PRO A 117 -6.96 -16.34 -22.18
C PRO A 117 -8.08 -15.36 -21.81
N ILE A 118 -9.14 -15.37 -22.62
CA ILE A 118 -10.32 -14.53 -22.45
C ILE A 118 -11.51 -15.45 -22.16
N VAL A 119 -12.26 -15.14 -21.10
CA VAL A 119 -13.51 -15.81 -20.72
C VAL A 119 -14.58 -14.74 -20.52
N GLU A 120 -15.75 -14.91 -21.13
CA GLU A 120 -16.83 -13.90 -21.10
C GLU A 120 -16.35 -12.47 -21.44
N TYR A 121 -15.54 -12.33 -22.50
CA TYR A 121 -14.94 -11.05 -22.93
C TYR A 121 -14.00 -10.39 -21.91
N ARG A 122 -13.64 -11.08 -20.83
CA ARG A 122 -12.70 -10.61 -19.81
C ARG A 122 -11.40 -11.41 -19.86
N VAL A 123 -10.28 -10.69 -19.80
CA VAL A 123 -8.96 -11.32 -19.69
C VAL A 123 -8.86 -11.99 -18.33
N VAL A 124 -8.47 -13.27 -18.31
CA VAL A 124 -8.32 -14.03 -17.07
C VAL A 124 -7.05 -13.59 -16.34
N ASP A 125 -7.18 -13.22 -15.07
CA ASP A 125 -6.02 -13.02 -14.19
C ASP A 125 -5.40 -14.38 -13.81
N LEU A 126 -4.35 -14.75 -14.54
CA LEU A 126 -3.65 -16.03 -14.35
C LEU A 126 -2.97 -16.14 -12.98
N CYS A 127 -2.55 -15.03 -12.39
CA CYS A 127 -1.93 -15.03 -11.06
C CYS A 127 -2.99 -15.32 -9.99
N ALA A 128 -4.16 -14.68 -10.10
CA ALA A 128 -5.30 -14.97 -9.23
C ALA A 128 -5.82 -16.41 -9.41
N LEU A 129 -5.91 -16.89 -10.65
CA LEU A 129 -6.31 -18.27 -10.97
C LEU A 129 -5.37 -19.27 -10.31
N TYR A 130 -4.06 -19.06 -10.45
CA TYR A 130 -3.05 -19.92 -9.85
C TYR A 130 -3.17 -19.94 -8.32
N ARG A 131 -3.33 -18.78 -7.68
CA ARG A 131 -3.50 -18.69 -6.23
C ARG A 131 -4.74 -19.45 -5.75
N GLN A 132 -5.88 -19.23 -6.40
CA GLN A 132 -7.15 -19.90 -6.08
C GLN A 132 -7.04 -21.42 -6.23
N VAL A 133 -6.46 -21.91 -7.33
CA VAL A 133 -6.40 -23.35 -7.60
C VAL A 133 -5.31 -24.03 -6.78
N VAL A 134 -4.11 -23.47 -6.76
CA VAL A 134 -2.90 -24.14 -6.21
C VAL A 134 -2.70 -23.82 -4.74
N THR A 135 -2.75 -22.54 -4.37
CA THR A 135 -2.46 -22.12 -2.98
C THR A 135 -3.62 -22.40 -2.05
N GLU A 136 -4.86 -22.09 -2.46
CA GLU A 136 -6.02 -22.17 -1.58
C GLU A 136 -6.72 -23.53 -1.62
N ARG A 137 -6.70 -24.23 -2.76
CA ARG A 137 -7.52 -25.43 -2.98
C ARG A 137 -6.72 -26.71 -3.20
N GLY A 138 -5.40 -26.66 -3.05
CA GLY A 138 -4.52 -27.83 -3.08
C GLY A 138 -4.20 -28.35 -4.48
N GLY A 139 -4.38 -27.54 -5.52
CA GLY A 139 -4.01 -27.85 -6.89
C GLY A 139 -5.17 -28.30 -7.78
N HIS A 140 -4.87 -28.42 -9.07
CA HIS A 140 -5.85 -28.74 -10.12
C HIS A 140 -6.64 -30.03 -9.86
N ALA A 141 -5.95 -31.10 -9.42
CA ALA A 141 -6.57 -32.40 -9.18
C ALA A 141 -7.64 -32.33 -8.08
N ALA A 142 -7.31 -31.68 -6.95
CA ALA A 142 -8.22 -31.53 -5.83
C ALA A 142 -9.45 -30.67 -6.19
N VAL A 143 -9.27 -29.56 -6.91
CA VAL A 143 -10.38 -28.71 -7.38
C VAL A 143 -11.31 -29.49 -8.31
N SER A 144 -10.75 -30.31 -9.19
CA SER A 144 -11.52 -31.09 -10.18
C SER A 144 -12.30 -32.21 -9.52
N GLU A 145 -11.67 -32.96 -8.60
CA GLU A 145 -12.32 -34.02 -7.83
C GLU A 145 -13.46 -33.48 -6.95
N LYS A 146 -13.22 -32.34 -6.29
CA LYS A 146 -14.22 -31.68 -5.43
C LYS A 146 -15.23 -30.83 -6.19
N LYS A 147 -15.16 -30.78 -7.53
CA LYS A 147 -16.04 -29.99 -8.42
C LYS A 147 -16.11 -28.49 -8.06
N GLN A 148 -14.99 -27.90 -7.63
CA GLN A 148 -14.93 -26.52 -7.12
C GLN A 148 -14.66 -25.45 -8.19
N TRP A 149 -14.69 -25.79 -9.48
CA TRP A 149 -14.40 -24.86 -10.57
C TRP A 149 -15.36 -23.65 -10.63
N SER A 150 -16.63 -23.83 -10.25
CA SER A 150 -17.61 -22.75 -10.15
C SER A 150 -17.24 -21.73 -9.07
N GLU A 151 -16.74 -22.18 -7.93
CA GLU A 151 -16.29 -21.30 -6.84
C GLU A 151 -15.02 -20.54 -7.23
N VAL A 152 -14.10 -21.19 -7.94
CA VAL A 152 -12.90 -20.53 -8.49
C VAL A 152 -13.31 -19.46 -9.50
N ALA A 153 -14.23 -19.76 -10.41
CA ALA A 153 -14.73 -18.80 -11.39
C ALA A 153 -15.41 -17.60 -10.71
N ARG A 154 -16.20 -17.82 -9.65
CA ARG A 154 -16.79 -16.76 -8.82
C ARG A 154 -15.74 -15.90 -8.14
N ALA A 155 -14.72 -16.51 -7.55
CA ALA A 155 -13.62 -15.79 -6.88
C ALA A 155 -12.81 -14.92 -7.86
N LEU A 156 -12.71 -15.34 -9.12
CA LEU A 156 -12.06 -14.58 -10.20
C LEU A 156 -12.99 -13.52 -10.82
N GLY A 157 -14.22 -13.39 -10.34
CA GLY A 157 -15.21 -12.48 -10.92
C GLY A 157 -15.71 -12.90 -12.30
N LEU A 158 -15.45 -14.14 -12.72
CA LEU A 158 -15.86 -14.71 -14.01
C LEU A 158 -17.31 -15.23 -14.00
N THR A 159 -17.99 -15.24 -12.85
CA THR A 159 -19.41 -15.61 -12.77
C THR A 159 -20.20 -14.56 -11.99
N ALA A 160 -21.01 -13.77 -12.72
CA ALA A 160 -22.31 -13.22 -12.34
C ALA A 160 -22.71 -12.10 -13.33
N ALA A 161 -23.11 -12.51 -14.53
CA ALA A 161 -24.14 -11.85 -15.31
C ALA A 161 -25.06 -12.93 -15.91
N ALA A 162 -25.62 -13.78 -15.03
CA ALA A 162 -26.87 -14.46 -15.34
C ALA A 162 -27.98 -13.54 -14.81
N GLY A 163 -28.47 -12.66 -15.67
CA GLY A 163 -29.57 -11.76 -15.34
C GLY A 163 -29.98 -10.90 -16.53
N GLY A 164 -31.05 -11.31 -17.20
CA GLY A 164 -31.83 -10.50 -18.16
C GLY A 164 -31.65 -10.88 -19.61
#